data_AF-A0A5N6BMG7-F1
#
_entry.id   AF-A0A5N6BMG7-F1
#
_cell.length_a   1.000
_cell.length_b   1.000
_cell.length_c   1.000
_cell.angle_alpha   90.00
_cell.angle_beta   90.00
_cell.angle_gamma   90.00
#
_symmetry.space_group_name_H-M   'P 1'
#
loop_
_entity.id
_entity.type
_entity.pdbx_description
1 polymer ?
#
loop_
_entity_poly.entity_id
_entity_poly.type
_entity_poly.pdbx_seq_one_letter_code
_entity_poly.pdbx_strand_id
1 'polypeptide(L)'
;MSDDDDGRVGAAPARADARRNRERVLEAAQRAFAELGLAVPLDEIARRAGVGAGTVYRHFPSKEALFEAVVLERLKRLAEEVLALAASPRPAEAFFHAVHLTVERAALNKALCDALSAGVDLRLAAPVREEYAAALGVLLDRAQRAGAVRPDVDAADVQALLAGCLAMEGRPGRAPGRATAIVLDGLRPSPAGGRPPLPAVTKLPPDLSRNSVAGVAGGNGTDGADGSGEEDGPRCPECGRPLRLSRTGRPARFCGPACRQKAHRRRAAAR
;
A
#
# COMPACT_ATOMS: atom_id res chain seq x y z
N MET A 1 -68.47 12.14 -29.36
CA MET A 1 -67.39 12.90 -30.01
C MET A 1 -66.42 13.24 -28.90
N SER A 2 -65.60 12.25 -28.57
CA SER A 2 -64.16 12.20 -28.92
C SER A 2 -63.38 12.86 -27.78
N ASP A 3 -62.97 12.09 -26.75
CA ASP A 3 -61.82 11.16 -26.70
C ASP A 3 -60.45 11.85 -26.80
N ASP A 4 -59.59 11.42 -25.88
CA ASP A 4 -58.11 11.45 -25.83
C ASP A 4 -57.48 12.80 -25.41
N ASP A 5 -56.91 12.99 -24.21
CA ASP A 5 -56.02 12.15 -23.39
C ASP A 5 -54.94 11.41 -24.18
N ASP A 6 -53.80 12.05 -24.43
CA ASP A 6 -52.51 11.39 -24.21
C ASP A 6 -51.38 12.43 -24.10
N GLY A 7 -51.05 12.77 -22.86
CA GLY A 7 -50.00 13.71 -22.51
C GLY A 7 -48.96 13.10 -21.59
N ARG A 8 -48.55 11.82 -21.73
CA ARG A 8 -47.47 11.30 -20.87
C ARG A 8 -46.74 10.01 -21.31
N VAL A 9 -45.84 10.04 -22.29
CA VAL A 9 -44.72 9.05 -22.34
C VAL A 9 -43.47 9.62 -23.03
N GLY A 10 -42.32 9.71 -22.33
CA GLY A 10 -41.06 10.06 -23.01
C GLY A 10 -39.76 10.18 -22.19
N ALA A 11 -39.78 10.08 -20.86
CA ALA A 11 -38.57 10.32 -20.04
C ALA A 11 -37.83 9.06 -19.54
N ALA A 12 -38.45 7.88 -19.61
CA ALA A 12 -37.89 6.62 -19.09
C ALA A 12 -37.02 5.82 -20.10
N PRO A 13 -37.37 5.71 -21.40
CA PRO A 13 -36.57 4.92 -22.36
C PRO A 13 -35.20 5.56 -22.64
N ALA A 14 -35.15 6.89 -22.80
CA ALA A 14 -33.93 7.62 -23.13
C ALA A 14 -32.84 7.54 -22.04
N ARG A 15 -33.23 7.42 -20.76
CA ARG A 15 -32.28 7.26 -19.64
C ARG A 15 -31.66 5.86 -19.61
N ALA A 16 -32.44 4.84 -19.95
CA ALA A 16 -31.94 3.46 -20.03
C ALA A 16 -30.93 3.30 -21.18
N ASP A 17 -31.20 3.94 -22.33
CA ASP A 17 -30.27 3.96 -23.46
C ASP A 17 -28.98 4.73 -23.14
N ALA A 18 -29.08 5.88 -22.47
CA ALA A 18 -27.91 6.64 -22.04
C ALA A 18 -27.02 5.82 -21.07
N ARG A 19 -27.64 5.06 -20.14
CA ARG A 19 -26.90 4.19 -19.21
C ARG A 19 -26.20 3.04 -19.95
N ARG A 20 -26.91 2.33 -20.84
CA ARG A 20 -26.32 1.26 -21.66
C ARG A 20 -25.18 1.77 -22.54
N ASN A 21 -25.34 2.95 -23.13
CA ASN A 21 -24.27 3.56 -23.93
C ASN A 21 -23.06 3.90 -23.07
N ARG A 22 -23.27 4.42 -21.86
CA ARG A 22 -22.18 4.67 -20.90
C ARG A 22 -21.45 3.38 -20.54
N GLU A 23 -22.17 2.30 -20.21
CA GLU A 23 -21.59 0.99 -19.90
C GLU A 23 -20.74 0.46 -21.07
N ARG A 24 -21.27 0.50 -22.31
CA ARG A 24 -20.54 0.10 -23.53
C ARG A 24 -19.26 0.91 -23.73
N VAL A 25 -19.30 2.22 -23.47
CA VAL A 25 -18.12 3.09 -23.57
C VAL A 25 -17.07 2.71 -22.53
N LEU A 26 -17.46 2.47 -21.28
CA LEU A 26 -16.53 2.08 -20.22
C LEU A 26 -15.87 0.73 -20.51
N GLU A 27 -16.62 -0.25 -21.02
CA GLU A 27 -16.06 -1.56 -21.41
C GLU A 27 -15.11 -1.47 -22.61
N ALA A 28 -15.47 -0.67 -23.62
CA ALA A 28 -14.60 -0.44 -24.78
C ALA A 28 -13.32 0.30 -24.37
N ALA A 29 -13.44 1.31 -23.52
CA ALA A 29 -12.31 2.07 -22.98
C ALA A 29 -11.38 1.17 -22.18
N GLN A 30 -11.91 0.31 -21.31
CA GLN A 30 -11.13 -0.65 -20.54
C GLN A 30 -10.27 -1.55 -21.45
N ARG A 31 -10.88 -2.15 -22.47
CA ARG A 31 -10.16 -3.01 -23.43
C ARG A 31 -9.09 -2.22 -24.19
N ALA A 32 -9.45 -1.03 -24.68
CA ALA A 32 -8.55 -0.18 -25.43
C ALA A 32 -7.33 0.27 -24.61
N PHE A 33 -7.55 0.65 -23.35
CA PHE A 33 -6.46 1.02 -22.44
C PHE A 33 -5.56 -0.16 -22.08
N ALA A 34 -6.12 -1.36 -21.91
CA ALA A 34 -5.32 -2.57 -21.65
C ALA A 34 -4.46 -2.99 -22.86
N GLU A 35 -4.97 -2.81 -24.09
CA GLU A 35 -4.29 -3.21 -25.33
C GLU A 35 -3.26 -2.19 -25.82
N LEU A 36 -3.66 -0.91 -25.87
CA LEU A 36 -2.92 0.17 -26.55
C LEU A 36 -2.38 1.22 -25.58
N GLY A 37 -2.59 1.02 -24.28
CA GLY A 37 -2.31 2.04 -23.27
C GLY A 37 -3.18 3.28 -23.45
N LEU A 38 -2.76 4.37 -22.83
CA LEU A 38 -3.52 5.62 -22.80
C LEU A 38 -3.35 6.46 -24.08
N ALA A 39 -2.50 6.01 -25.01
CA ALA A 39 -2.32 6.69 -26.29
C ALA A 39 -3.59 6.63 -27.16
N VAL A 40 -4.49 5.66 -26.92
CA VAL A 40 -5.70 5.48 -27.72
C VAL A 40 -6.58 6.76 -27.72
N PRO A 41 -7.02 7.25 -28.90
CA PRO A 41 -7.89 8.42 -28.98
C PRO A 41 -9.33 8.08 -28.57
N LEU A 42 -10.06 9.09 -28.05
CA LEU A 42 -11.45 8.92 -27.63
C LEU A 42 -12.37 8.50 -28.80
N ASP A 43 -12.07 8.95 -30.01
CA ASP A 43 -12.81 8.55 -31.22
C ASP A 43 -12.70 7.05 -31.51
N GLU A 44 -11.52 6.46 -31.29
CA GLU A 44 -11.32 5.02 -31.45
C GLU A 44 -12.11 4.24 -30.39
N ILE A 45 -12.16 4.76 -29.16
CA ILE A 45 -12.99 4.18 -28.10
C ILE A 45 -14.48 4.29 -28.45
N ALA A 46 -14.93 5.43 -28.97
CA ALA A 46 -16.32 5.62 -29.41
C ALA A 46 -16.70 4.63 -30.52
N ARG A 47 -15.81 4.43 -31.51
CA ARG A 47 -15.95 3.45 -32.58
C ARG A 47 -16.08 2.03 -32.03
N ARG A 48 -15.18 1.62 -31.13
CA ARG A 48 -15.21 0.30 -30.47
C ARG A 48 -16.46 0.09 -29.61
N ALA A 49 -16.93 1.16 -28.97
CA ALA A 49 -18.17 1.14 -28.19
C ALA A 49 -19.41 1.13 -29.08
N GLY A 50 -19.31 1.45 -30.38
CA GLY A 50 -20.42 1.59 -31.31
C GLY A 50 -21.36 2.72 -30.92
N VAL A 51 -20.81 3.84 -30.44
CA VAL A 51 -21.54 5.07 -30.09
C VAL A 51 -20.93 6.26 -30.84
N GLY A 52 -21.70 7.34 -31.01
CA GLY A 52 -21.18 8.55 -31.63
C GLY A 52 -20.12 9.24 -30.76
N ALA A 53 -19.05 9.78 -31.38
CA ALA A 53 -17.99 10.48 -30.68
C ALA A 53 -18.53 11.63 -29.79
N GLY A 54 -19.50 12.40 -30.29
CA GLY A 54 -20.16 13.45 -29.52
C GLY A 54 -20.87 12.96 -28.24
N THR A 55 -21.33 11.71 -28.21
CA THR A 55 -21.87 11.09 -26.99
C THR A 55 -20.77 10.83 -25.96
N VAL A 56 -19.60 10.36 -26.40
CA VAL A 56 -18.45 10.13 -25.50
C VAL A 56 -17.94 11.46 -24.92
N TYR A 57 -17.68 12.47 -25.77
CA TYR A 57 -17.20 13.78 -25.32
C TYR A 57 -18.15 14.48 -24.35
N ARG A 58 -19.48 14.29 -24.49
CA ARG A 58 -20.47 14.83 -23.54
C ARG A 58 -20.42 14.17 -22.16
N HIS A 59 -20.16 12.86 -22.09
CA HIS A 59 -20.13 12.13 -20.82
C HIS A 59 -18.75 12.13 -20.17
N PHE A 60 -17.70 12.30 -20.98
CA PHE A 60 -16.31 12.23 -20.58
C PHE A 60 -15.55 13.37 -21.29
N PRO A 61 -15.45 14.54 -20.63
CA PRO A 61 -14.87 15.73 -21.26
C PRO A 61 -13.36 15.60 -21.52
N SER A 62 -12.70 14.66 -20.85
CA SER A 62 -11.27 14.36 -21.05
C SER A 62 -11.00 12.86 -20.98
N LYS A 63 -9.81 12.46 -21.43
CA LYS A 63 -9.36 11.07 -21.37
C LYS A 63 -9.15 10.62 -19.91
N GLU A 64 -8.70 11.52 -19.06
CA GLU A 64 -8.55 11.34 -17.62
C GLU A 64 -9.92 11.10 -16.98
N ALA A 65 -10.94 11.90 -17.31
CA ALA A 65 -12.29 11.70 -16.80
C ALA A 65 -12.90 10.34 -17.24
N LEU A 66 -12.62 9.90 -18.48
CA LEU A 66 -13.01 8.56 -18.92
C LEU A 66 -12.25 7.48 -18.14
N PHE A 67 -10.95 7.67 -17.92
CA PHE A 67 -10.14 6.73 -17.17
C PHE A 67 -10.59 6.58 -15.71
N GLU A 68 -10.82 7.70 -15.02
CA GLU A 68 -11.33 7.70 -13.65
C GLU A 68 -12.66 6.94 -13.56
N ALA A 69 -13.56 7.17 -14.52
CA ALA A 69 -14.82 6.45 -14.59
C ALA A 69 -14.64 4.95 -14.83
N VAL A 70 -13.68 4.55 -15.66
CA VAL A 70 -13.31 3.14 -15.86
C VAL A 70 -12.77 2.53 -14.57
N VAL A 71 -11.88 3.20 -13.86
CA VAL A 71 -11.33 2.71 -12.58
C VAL A 71 -12.42 2.55 -11.54
N LEU A 72 -13.31 3.55 -11.39
CA LEU A 72 -14.43 3.49 -10.46
C LEU A 72 -15.38 2.33 -10.78
N GLU A 73 -15.73 2.14 -12.06
CA GLU A 73 -16.57 1.01 -12.50
C GLU A 73 -15.90 -0.34 -12.18
N ARG A 74 -14.59 -0.46 -12.38
CA ARG A 74 -13.85 -1.70 -12.04
C ARG A 74 -13.84 -1.97 -10.54
N LEU A 75 -13.70 -0.94 -9.71
CA LEU A 75 -13.77 -1.08 -8.26
C LEU A 75 -15.17 -1.51 -7.82
N LYS A 76 -16.23 -0.96 -8.43
CA LYS A 76 -17.62 -1.38 -8.16
C LYS A 76 -17.87 -2.83 -8.52
N ARG A 77 -17.51 -3.23 -9.74
CA ARG A 77 -17.64 -4.64 -10.18
C ARG A 77 -16.85 -5.59 -9.28
N LEU A 78 -15.64 -5.20 -8.84
CA LEU A 78 -14.89 -5.99 -7.87
C LEU A 78 -15.62 -6.11 -6.52
N ALA A 79 -16.17 -5.01 -5.99
CA ALA A 79 -16.95 -5.04 -4.75
C ALA A 79 -18.19 -5.94 -4.87
N GLU A 80 -18.92 -5.85 -5.98
CA GLU A 80 -20.08 -6.69 -6.27
C GLU A 80 -19.72 -8.18 -6.35
N GLU A 81 -18.63 -8.53 -7.03
CA GLU A 81 -18.16 -9.92 -7.13
C GLU A 81 -17.70 -10.47 -5.78
N VAL A 82 -16.97 -9.68 -4.99
CA VAL A 82 -16.57 -10.07 -3.64
C VAL A 82 -17.78 -10.25 -2.74
N LEU A 83 -18.79 -9.39 -2.86
CA LEU A 83 -20.05 -9.54 -2.14
C LEU A 83 -20.80 -10.80 -2.57
N ALA A 84 -20.82 -11.13 -3.87
CA ALA A 84 -21.46 -12.35 -4.36
C ALA A 84 -20.80 -13.61 -3.80
N LEU A 85 -19.48 -13.60 -3.57
CA LEU A 85 -18.76 -14.69 -2.93
C LEU A 85 -19.20 -14.92 -1.47
N ALA A 86 -19.77 -13.92 -0.80
CA ALA A 86 -20.27 -14.07 0.56
C ALA A 86 -21.41 -15.09 0.68
N ALA A 87 -22.14 -15.34 -0.41
CA ALA A 87 -23.18 -16.37 -0.47
C ALA A 87 -22.63 -17.79 -0.68
N SER A 88 -21.31 -17.96 -0.93
CA SER A 88 -20.72 -19.26 -1.25
C SER A 88 -20.89 -20.27 -0.10
N PRO A 89 -21.22 -21.54 -0.41
CA PRO A 89 -21.26 -22.63 0.56
C PRO A 89 -19.86 -23.04 1.04
N ARG A 90 -18.79 -22.56 0.39
CA ARG A 90 -17.39 -22.85 0.72
C ARG A 90 -16.69 -21.57 1.19
N PRO A 91 -16.85 -21.20 2.47
CA PRO A 91 -16.41 -19.90 2.97
C PRO A 91 -14.89 -19.70 2.92
N ALA A 92 -14.12 -20.76 3.16
CA ALA A 92 -12.66 -20.72 3.06
C ALA A 92 -12.21 -20.42 1.62
N GLU A 93 -12.68 -21.20 0.65
CA GLU A 93 -12.38 -21.00 -0.78
C GLU A 93 -12.81 -19.62 -1.25
N ALA A 94 -13.99 -19.15 -0.82
CA ALA A 94 -14.52 -17.83 -1.17
C ALA A 94 -13.61 -16.69 -0.70
N PHE A 95 -13.12 -16.74 0.54
CA PHE A 95 -12.21 -15.73 1.08
C PHE A 95 -10.88 -15.69 0.32
N PHE A 96 -10.21 -16.83 0.17
CA PHE A 96 -8.92 -16.87 -0.54
C PHE A 96 -9.09 -16.47 -2.01
N HIS A 97 -10.18 -16.90 -2.66
CA HIS A 97 -10.50 -16.50 -4.02
C HIS A 97 -10.74 -14.99 -4.15
N ALA A 98 -11.48 -14.36 -3.24
CA ALA A 98 -11.67 -12.92 -3.21
C ALA A 98 -10.34 -12.16 -3.11
N VAL A 99 -9.43 -12.61 -2.23
CA VAL A 99 -8.10 -11.98 -2.07
C VAL A 99 -7.27 -12.12 -3.36
N HIS A 100 -7.26 -13.30 -3.98
CA HIS A 100 -6.58 -13.51 -5.27
C HIS A 100 -7.15 -12.62 -6.37
N LEU A 101 -8.47 -12.59 -6.51
CA LEU A 101 -9.20 -11.79 -7.50
C LEU A 101 -8.86 -10.30 -7.37
N THR A 102 -8.80 -9.78 -6.14
CA THR A 102 -8.44 -8.38 -5.87
C THR A 102 -7.02 -8.06 -6.34
N VAL A 103 -6.04 -8.91 -6.04
CA VAL A 103 -4.64 -8.67 -6.44
C VAL A 103 -4.48 -8.70 -7.96
N GLU A 104 -5.05 -9.71 -8.61
CA GLU A 104 -5.00 -9.87 -10.06
C GLU A 104 -5.56 -8.64 -10.78
N ARG A 105 -6.75 -8.18 -10.36
CA ARG A 105 -7.42 -7.02 -10.98
C ARG A 105 -6.74 -5.70 -10.68
N ALA A 106 -6.17 -5.56 -9.49
CA ALA A 106 -5.49 -4.34 -9.09
C ALA A 106 -4.13 -4.15 -9.78
N ALA A 107 -3.40 -5.23 -10.09
CA ALA A 107 -2.17 -5.16 -10.89
C ALA A 107 -2.43 -4.51 -12.26
N LEU A 108 -3.55 -4.87 -12.91
CA LEU A 108 -3.94 -4.27 -14.18
C LEU A 108 -4.31 -2.79 -14.05
N ASN A 109 -4.98 -2.39 -12.95
CA ASN A 109 -5.26 -0.98 -12.68
C ASN A 109 -4.00 -0.17 -12.40
N LYS A 110 -3.06 -0.72 -11.64
CA LYS A 110 -1.80 -0.04 -11.31
C LYS A 110 -0.97 0.25 -12.54
N ALA A 111 -0.82 -0.71 -13.46
CA ALA A 111 -0.12 -0.49 -14.73
C ALA A 111 -0.73 0.67 -15.54
N LEU A 112 -2.07 0.79 -15.51
CA LEU A 112 -2.78 1.86 -16.18
C LEU A 112 -2.66 3.22 -15.46
N CYS A 113 -2.72 3.23 -14.12
CA CYS A 113 -2.53 4.45 -13.32
C CYS A 113 -1.09 4.98 -13.43
N ASP A 114 -0.09 4.10 -13.37
CA ASP A 114 1.33 4.47 -13.52
C ASP A 114 1.58 5.10 -14.91
N ALA A 115 0.88 4.62 -15.95
CA ALA A 115 0.95 5.17 -17.30
C ALA A 115 0.33 6.57 -17.44
N LEU A 116 -0.60 6.96 -16.56
CA LEU A 116 -1.24 8.29 -16.62
C LEU A 116 -0.40 9.40 -16.02
N SER A 117 0.64 9.09 -15.22
CA SER A 117 1.45 10.08 -14.47
C SER A 117 0.65 11.09 -13.62
N ALA A 118 -0.67 10.92 -13.51
CA ALA A 118 -1.60 11.87 -12.93
C ALA A 118 -2.31 11.19 -11.76
N GLY A 119 -2.24 11.85 -10.60
CA GLY A 119 -2.96 11.41 -9.40
C GLY A 119 -4.46 11.41 -9.66
N VAL A 120 -4.99 10.25 -10.00
CA VAL A 120 -6.42 9.94 -9.96
C VAL A 120 -6.92 10.29 -8.56
N ASP A 121 -7.99 11.08 -8.46
CA ASP A 121 -8.59 11.37 -7.17
C ASP A 121 -9.34 10.13 -6.65
N LEU A 122 -8.56 9.23 -6.05
CA LEU A 122 -9.07 8.03 -5.39
C LEU A 122 -10.06 8.36 -4.27
N ARG A 123 -10.22 9.62 -3.83
CA ARG A 123 -11.28 9.99 -2.87
C ARG A 123 -12.68 9.72 -3.42
N LEU A 124 -12.90 9.84 -4.73
CA LEU A 124 -14.17 9.52 -5.38
C LEU A 124 -14.54 8.03 -5.27
N ALA A 125 -13.57 7.16 -4.97
CA ALA A 125 -13.80 5.74 -4.73
C ALA A 125 -14.13 5.41 -3.27
N ALA A 126 -14.26 6.40 -2.36
CA ALA A 126 -14.44 6.13 -0.93
C ALA A 126 -15.66 5.24 -0.60
N PRO A 127 -16.88 5.51 -1.11
CA PRO A 127 -18.03 4.63 -0.82
C PRO A 127 -17.81 3.20 -1.33
N VAL A 128 -17.22 3.06 -2.52
CA VAL A 128 -16.92 1.75 -3.12
C VAL A 128 -15.86 0.99 -2.31
N ARG A 129 -14.88 1.68 -1.74
CA ARG A 129 -13.91 1.07 -0.83
C ARG A 129 -14.54 0.60 0.47
N GLU A 130 -15.49 1.35 1.02
CA GLU A 130 -16.22 0.97 2.23
C GLU A 130 -17.10 -0.26 1.97
N GLU A 131 -17.82 -0.29 0.84
CA GLU A 131 -18.59 -1.46 0.41
C GLU A 131 -17.70 -2.70 0.23
N TYR A 132 -16.56 -2.53 -0.44
CA TYR A 132 -15.55 -3.59 -0.57
C TYR A 132 -15.01 -4.05 0.78
N ALA A 133 -14.73 -3.13 1.71
CA ALA A 133 -14.25 -3.43 3.06
C ALA A 133 -15.27 -4.28 3.83
N ALA A 134 -16.53 -3.89 3.78
CA ALA A 134 -17.62 -4.61 4.42
C ALA A 134 -17.78 -6.02 3.84
N ALA A 135 -17.77 -6.16 2.52
CA ALA A 135 -17.87 -7.47 1.85
C ALA A 135 -16.69 -8.39 2.22
N LEU A 136 -15.47 -7.84 2.27
CA LEU A 136 -14.28 -8.59 2.68
C LEU A 136 -14.36 -9.02 4.16
N GLY A 137 -14.88 -8.17 5.04
CA GLY A 137 -15.12 -8.51 6.45
C GLY A 137 -16.08 -9.68 6.60
N VAL A 138 -17.18 -9.71 5.85
CA VAL A 138 -18.14 -10.84 5.86
C VAL A 138 -17.47 -12.14 5.44
N LEU A 139 -16.62 -12.11 4.41
CA LEU A 139 -15.87 -13.28 3.96
C LEU A 139 -14.86 -13.76 5.01
N LEU A 140 -14.14 -12.82 5.62
CA LEU A 140 -13.16 -13.11 6.68
C LEU A 140 -13.84 -13.80 7.87
N ASP A 141 -14.93 -13.23 8.38
CA ASP A 141 -15.69 -13.78 9.52
C ASP A 141 -16.19 -15.21 9.23
N ARG A 142 -16.62 -15.48 8.00
CA ARG A 142 -17.08 -16.81 7.59
C ARG A 142 -15.90 -17.79 7.49
N ALA A 143 -14.76 -17.36 6.94
CA ALA A 143 -13.57 -18.19 6.83
C ALA A 143 -12.95 -18.50 8.20
N GLN A 144 -12.97 -17.54 9.13
CA GLN A 144 -12.56 -17.72 10.52
C GLN A 144 -13.48 -18.70 11.26
N ARG A 145 -14.81 -18.56 11.11
CA ARG A 145 -15.77 -19.53 11.68
C ARG A 145 -15.62 -20.94 11.12
N ALA A 146 -15.16 -21.07 9.88
CA ALA A 146 -14.81 -22.34 9.27
C ALA A 146 -13.42 -22.88 9.68
N GLY A 147 -12.69 -22.14 10.54
CA GLY A 147 -11.35 -22.51 11.01
C GLY A 147 -10.26 -22.41 9.94
N ALA A 148 -10.53 -21.77 8.80
CA ALA A 148 -9.59 -21.68 7.67
C ALA A 148 -8.69 -20.44 7.70
N VAL A 149 -9.02 -19.46 8.54
CA VAL A 149 -8.25 -18.23 8.77
C VAL A 149 -8.08 -18.02 10.27
N ARG A 150 -6.91 -17.52 10.67
CA ARG A 150 -6.61 -17.18 12.07
C ARG A 150 -7.57 -16.11 12.64
N PRO A 151 -7.97 -16.19 13.92
CA PRO A 151 -9.00 -15.33 14.49
C PRO A 151 -8.50 -13.94 14.94
N ASP A 152 -7.18 -13.73 15.01
CA ASP A 152 -6.54 -12.50 15.47
C ASP A 152 -6.19 -11.53 14.32
N VAL A 153 -6.85 -11.69 13.18
CA VAL A 153 -6.72 -10.80 12.01
C VAL A 153 -8.08 -10.17 11.75
N ASP A 154 -8.11 -8.86 11.51
CA ASP A 154 -9.32 -8.14 11.14
C ASP A 154 -9.34 -7.74 9.64
N ALA A 155 -10.45 -7.17 9.18
CA ALA A 155 -10.59 -6.76 7.79
C ALA A 155 -9.61 -5.63 7.40
N ALA A 156 -9.23 -4.77 8.35
CA ALA A 156 -8.29 -3.67 8.10
C ALA A 156 -6.86 -4.21 7.90
N ASP A 157 -6.45 -5.23 8.65
CA ASP A 157 -5.21 -5.97 8.45
C ASP A 157 -5.15 -6.57 7.05
N VAL A 158 -6.22 -7.26 6.62
CA VAL A 158 -6.29 -7.86 5.27
C VAL A 158 -6.21 -6.79 4.19
N GLN A 159 -6.88 -5.65 4.37
CA GLN A 159 -6.78 -4.51 3.44
C GLN A 159 -5.38 -3.92 3.36
N ALA A 160 -4.70 -3.74 4.50
CA ALA A 160 -3.33 -3.24 4.55
C ALA A 160 -2.35 -4.21 3.87
N LEU A 161 -2.52 -5.52 4.11
CA LEU A 161 -1.75 -6.57 3.46
C LEU A 161 -1.96 -6.58 1.94
N LEU A 162 -3.20 -6.43 1.49
CA LEU A 162 -3.53 -6.30 0.07
C LEU A 162 -2.87 -5.06 -0.54
N ALA A 163 -3.00 -3.90 0.08
CA ALA A 163 -2.34 -2.67 -0.38
C ALA A 163 -0.82 -2.82 -0.49
N GLY A 164 -0.20 -3.49 0.49
CA GLY A 164 1.22 -3.85 0.46
C GLY A 164 1.58 -4.79 -0.68
N CYS A 165 0.77 -5.83 -0.93
CA CYS A 165 0.96 -6.74 -2.07
C CYS A 165 0.91 -5.98 -3.39
N LEU A 166 -0.13 -5.17 -3.61
CA LEU A 166 -0.29 -4.33 -4.80
C LEU A 166 0.89 -3.38 -5.03
N ALA A 167 1.44 -2.78 -3.96
CA ALA A 167 2.60 -1.91 -4.06
C ALA A 167 3.90 -2.65 -4.43
N MET A 168 3.98 -3.95 -4.10
CA MET A 168 5.10 -4.81 -4.47
C MET A 168 4.96 -5.43 -5.87
N GLU A 169 3.72 -5.58 -6.37
CA GLU A 169 3.44 -5.98 -7.75
C GLU A 169 3.98 -4.90 -8.71
N GLY A 170 4.74 -5.34 -9.73
CA GLY A 170 5.39 -4.44 -10.70
C GLY A 170 6.87 -4.15 -10.44
N ARG A 171 7.49 -4.70 -9.39
CA ARG A 171 8.96 -4.64 -9.24
C ARG A 171 9.62 -5.63 -10.23
N PRO A 172 10.53 -5.17 -11.11
CA PRO A 172 11.22 -6.06 -12.05
C PRO A 172 11.98 -7.16 -11.31
N GLY A 173 11.86 -8.41 -11.80
CA GLY A 173 12.60 -9.58 -11.27
C GLY A 173 11.89 -10.40 -10.18
N ARG A 174 10.64 -10.09 -9.81
CA ARG A 174 9.83 -10.93 -8.90
C ARG A 174 8.67 -11.58 -9.65
N ALA A 175 8.43 -12.86 -9.38
CA ALA A 175 7.25 -13.55 -9.90
C ALA A 175 5.98 -12.86 -9.37
N PRO A 176 5.04 -12.44 -10.24
CA PRO A 176 3.76 -11.85 -9.84
C PRO A 176 3.03 -12.77 -8.86
N GLY A 177 2.38 -12.20 -7.86
CA GLY A 177 1.55 -12.94 -6.90
C GLY A 177 2.32 -13.73 -5.83
N ARG A 178 3.67 -13.82 -5.89
CA ARG A 178 4.45 -14.52 -4.84
C ARG A 178 4.29 -13.87 -3.47
N ALA A 179 4.23 -12.54 -3.40
CA ALA A 179 4.00 -11.83 -2.14
C ALA A 179 2.62 -12.16 -1.56
N THR A 180 1.59 -12.17 -2.42
CA THR A 180 0.23 -12.56 -2.05
C THR A 180 0.15 -13.99 -1.56
N ALA A 181 0.81 -14.94 -2.22
CA ALA A 181 0.83 -16.34 -1.76
C ALA A 181 1.41 -16.47 -0.34
N ILE A 182 2.54 -15.80 -0.06
CA ILE A 182 3.16 -15.79 1.27
C ILE A 182 2.22 -15.19 2.32
N VAL A 183 1.57 -14.07 1.98
CA VAL A 183 0.60 -13.42 2.87
C VAL A 183 -0.57 -14.35 3.18
N LEU A 184 -1.14 -14.99 2.16
CA LEU A 184 -2.27 -15.89 2.31
C LEU A 184 -1.92 -17.12 3.16
N ASP A 185 -0.73 -17.69 2.99
CA ASP A 185 -0.26 -18.77 3.85
C ASP A 185 -0.08 -18.30 5.30
N GLY A 186 0.30 -17.04 5.52
CA GLY A 186 0.37 -16.42 6.85
C GLY A 186 -0.98 -16.18 7.53
N LEU A 187 -2.08 -16.19 6.76
CA LEU A 187 -3.46 -16.06 7.26
C LEU A 187 -4.07 -17.39 7.67
N ARG A 188 -3.54 -18.52 7.17
CA ARG A 188 -4.02 -19.86 7.52
C ARG A 188 -3.85 -20.12 9.03
N PRO A 189 -4.69 -20.98 9.63
CA PRO A 189 -4.55 -21.39 11.02
C PRO A 189 -3.20 -22.06 11.25
N SER A 190 -2.57 -21.76 12.39
CA SER A 190 -1.35 -22.46 12.79
C SER A 190 -1.70 -23.90 13.22
N PRO A 191 -0.96 -24.93 12.76
CA PRO A 191 -1.14 -26.27 13.30
C PRO A 191 -0.66 -26.31 14.75
N ALA A 192 -1.59 -26.58 15.67
CA ALA A 192 -1.41 -26.85 17.10
C ALA A 192 -0.58 -25.82 17.92
N GLY A 193 -1.29 -25.05 18.75
CA GLY A 193 -0.69 -24.17 19.77
C GLY A 193 -0.71 -22.71 19.34
N GLY A 194 -1.73 -21.98 19.81
CA GLY A 194 -2.05 -20.61 19.43
C GLY A 194 -0.80 -19.75 19.27
N ARG A 195 -0.52 -19.38 18.02
CA ARG A 195 0.40 -18.28 17.74
C ARG A 195 -0.10 -17.10 18.57
N PRO A 196 0.73 -16.47 19.42
CA PRO A 196 0.30 -15.32 20.17
C PRO A 196 -0.23 -14.26 19.19
N PRO A 197 -1.23 -13.45 19.60
CA PRO A 197 -1.77 -12.40 18.75
C PRO A 197 -0.64 -11.58 18.14
N LEU A 198 -0.78 -11.20 16.88
CA LEU A 198 0.26 -10.45 16.16
C LEU A 198 0.72 -9.26 17.02
N PRO A 199 1.99 -9.23 17.47
CA PRO A 199 2.47 -8.14 18.28
C PRO A 199 2.49 -6.87 17.44
N ALA A 200 2.16 -5.73 18.03
CA ALA A 200 2.41 -4.43 17.41
C ALA A 200 3.93 -4.28 17.21
N VAL A 201 4.41 -4.54 15.98
CA VAL A 201 5.84 -4.53 15.62
C VAL A 201 6.48 -3.13 15.76
N THR A 202 5.67 -2.11 16.02
CA THR A 202 6.11 -0.73 16.27
C THR A 202 6.95 -0.57 17.54
N LYS A 203 7.00 -1.57 18.42
CA LYS A 203 7.96 -1.66 19.51
C LYS A 203 8.75 -2.95 19.38
N LEU A 204 10.02 -2.82 18.98
CA LEU A 204 10.98 -3.90 19.15
C LEU A 204 10.93 -4.35 20.62
N PRO A 205 10.95 -5.66 20.91
CA PRO A 205 11.03 -6.11 22.28
C PRO A 205 12.27 -5.47 22.94
N PRO A 206 12.20 -5.15 24.24
CA PRO A 206 13.19 -4.30 24.90
C PRO A 206 14.61 -4.87 24.89
N ASP A 207 14.80 -6.13 24.54
CA ASP A 207 16.08 -6.83 24.31
C ASP A 207 16.64 -6.64 22.88
N LEU A 208 15.78 -6.32 21.90
CA LEU A 208 16.17 -6.06 20.51
C LEU A 208 16.09 -4.58 20.14
N SER A 209 15.45 -3.75 20.97
CA SER A 209 15.38 -2.30 20.79
C SER A 209 16.79 -1.73 20.64
N ARG A 210 17.10 -1.13 19.49
CA ARG A 210 18.42 -0.52 19.19
C ARG A 210 18.86 0.55 20.21
N ASN A 211 17.96 0.98 21.10
CA ASN A 211 18.21 1.95 22.17
C ASN A 211 18.31 1.33 23.58
N SER A 212 18.22 0.01 23.72
CA SER A 212 18.36 -0.70 24.99
C SER A 212 19.81 -1.03 25.30
N VAL A 213 20.63 0.01 25.46
CA VAL A 213 21.76 -0.09 26.39
C VAL A 213 21.17 -0.10 27.81
N ALA A 214 20.64 -1.25 28.23
CA ALA A 214 20.75 -1.63 29.64
C ALA A 214 22.26 -1.84 29.85
N GLY A 215 22.99 -0.89 30.44
CA GLY A 215 22.68 -0.44 31.78
C GLY A 215 22.97 -1.58 32.75
N VAL A 216 24.17 -2.15 32.69
CA VAL A 216 24.70 -2.86 33.86
C VAL A 216 24.82 -1.80 34.94
N ALA A 217 23.93 -1.91 35.93
CA ALA A 217 23.87 -1.15 37.17
C ALA A 217 25.28 -0.95 37.77
N GLY A 218 25.65 0.19 38.32
CA GLY A 218 24.92 0.92 39.35
C GLY A 218 25.64 0.68 40.69
N GLY A 219 26.41 1.66 41.15
CA GLY A 219 27.13 1.61 42.41
C GLY A 219 27.83 2.94 42.68
N ASN A 220 27.11 3.90 43.23
CA ASN A 220 27.64 5.12 43.79
C ASN A 220 27.91 4.85 45.28
N GLY A 221 29.15 4.93 45.74
CA GLY A 221 29.46 4.79 47.17
C GLY A 221 30.88 4.33 47.50
N THR A 222 31.76 5.33 47.63
CA THR A 222 32.87 5.44 48.60
C THR A 222 34.07 4.46 48.57
N ASP A 223 35.23 5.11 48.42
CA ASP A 223 36.51 4.87 49.12
C ASP A 223 37.44 3.72 48.70
N GLY A 224 38.69 4.11 48.41
CA GLY A 224 39.91 3.29 48.47
C GLY A 224 40.08 2.31 47.32
N ALA A 225 40.97 2.54 46.36
CA ALA A 225 42.42 2.37 46.46
C ALA A 225 42.87 1.14 45.63
N ASP A 226 43.76 1.46 44.68
CA ASP A 226 44.88 0.67 44.18
C ASP A 226 44.68 -0.44 43.14
N GLY A 227 45.46 -0.32 42.04
CA GLY A 227 45.85 -1.42 41.16
C GLY A 227 45.48 -1.25 39.68
N SER A 228 46.03 -0.24 38.99
CA SER A 228 47.10 -0.41 37.98
C SER A 228 46.75 -1.20 36.71
N GLY A 229 46.57 -0.47 35.60
CA GLY A 229 46.56 -1.01 34.24
C GLY A 229 46.54 0.12 33.21
N GLU A 230 47.72 0.50 32.71
CA GLU A 230 47.95 1.46 31.64
C GLU A 230 47.18 1.10 30.35
N GLU A 231 46.37 2.04 29.85
CA GLU A 231 45.98 2.04 28.43
C GLU A 231 46.23 3.44 27.83
N ASP A 232 47.41 3.53 27.21
CA ASP A 232 47.98 4.71 26.55
C ASP A 232 47.27 4.99 25.20
N GLY A 233 46.00 5.39 25.29
CA GLY A 233 45.18 5.73 24.12
C GLY A 233 45.55 7.10 23.52
N PRO A 234 45.35 7.32 22.21
CA PRO A 234 45.71 8.58 21.56
C PRO A 234 44.98 9.76 22.22
N ARG A 235 45.74 10.78 22.63
CA ARG A 235 45.22 11.98 23.30
C ARG A 235 45.15 13.17 22.35
N CYS A 236 44.22 14.08 22.65
CA CYS A 236 44.10 15.32 21.90
C CYS A 236 45.33 16.20 22.13
N PRO A 237 46.03 16.66 21.07
CA PRO A 237 47.25 17.45 21.22
C PRO A 237 47.01 18.87 21.76
N GLU A 238 45.74 19.31 21.89
CA GLU A 238 45.40 20.66 22.37
C GLU A 238 44.95 20.69 23.83
N CYS A 239 44.46 19.59 24.38
CA CYS A 239 43.88 19.55 25.72
C CYS A 239 44.17 18.27 26.51
N GLY A 240 44.92 17.32 25.94
CA GLY A 240 45.29 16.06 26.59
C GLY A 240 44.14 15.07 26.79
N ARG A 241 42.91 15.40 26.37
CA ARG A 241 41.75 14.53 26.54
C ARG A 241 41.84 13.30 25.63
N PRO A 242 41.52 12.08 26.11
CA PRO A 242 41.57 10.88 25.29
C PRO A 242 40.63 11.00 24.09
N LEU A 243 41.12 10.58 22.92
CA LEU A 243 40.36 10.57 21.68
C LEU A 243 39.56 9.26 21.61
N ARG A 244 38.28 9.35 21.24
CA ARG A 244 37.48 8.15 20.98
C ARG A 244 38.07 7.43 19.76
N LEU A 245 38.54 6.20 19.97
CA LEU A 245 38.92 5.30 18.89
C LEU A 245 37.64 4.93 18.11
N SER A 246 37.61 5.22 16.80
CA SER A 246 36.53 4.72 15.94
C SER A 246 36.87 3.30 15.52
N ARG A 247 35.91 2.36 15.63
CA ARG A 247 36.07 0.96 15.18
C ARG A 247 36.07 0.82 13.65
N THR A 248 35.69 1.86 12.90
CA THR A 248 35.83 1.95 11.44
C THR A 248 36.11 3.42 11.02
N GLY A 249 36.98 3.62 10.02
CA GLY A 249 37.34 4.96 9.51
C GLY A 249 38.63 5.56 10.08
N ARG A 250 38.98 6.78 9.62
CA ARG A 250 40.22 7.48 10.02
C ARG A 250 40.10 7.98 11.47
N PRO A 251 41.06 7.67 12.37
CA PRO A 251 40.96 8.06 13.77
C PRO A 251 40.88 9.59 13.93
N ALA A 252 40.02 10.02 14.86
CA ALA A 252 39.87 11.43 15.18
C ALA A 252 41.19 11.99 15.72
N ARG A 253 41.64 13.14 15.20
CA ARG A 253 42.88 13.83 15.66
C ARG A 253 42.63 14.83 16.80
N PHE A 254 41.40 15.27 17.01
CA PHE A 254 41.03 16.24 18.04
C PHE A 254 39.73 15.80 18.73
N CYS A 255 39.57 16.11 20.02
CA CYS A 255 38.43 15.66 20.81
C CYS A 255 37.12 16.37 20.44
N GLY A 256 37.17 17.47 19.68
CA GLY A 256 36.01 18.22 19.25
C GLY A 256 36.33 19.46 18.40
N PRO A 257 35.30 20.20 17.95
CA PRO A 257 35.44 21.36 17.06
C PRO A 257 36.30 22.49 17.64
N ALA A 258 36.17 22.77 18.95
CA ALA A 258 36.92 23.83 19.63
C ALA A 258 38.45 23.61 19.60
N CYS A 259 38.90 22.39 19.91
CA CYS A 259 40.32 22.05 19.85
C CYS A 259 40.85 22.09 18.41
N ARG A 260 40.04 21.70 17.43
CA ARG A 260 40.41 21.80 16.00
C ARG A 260 40.63 23.25 15.56
N GLN A 261 39.75 24.16 15.98
CA GLN A 261 39.92 25.60 15.71
C GLN A 261 41.14 26.19 16.42
N LYS A 262 41.42 25.78 17.67
CA LYS A 262 42.60 26.22 18.43
C LYS A 262 43.91 25.82 17.73
N ALA A 263 44.00 24.57 17.27
CA ALA A 263 45.14 24.07 16.51
C ALA A 263 45.34 24.82 15.18
N HIS A 264 44.24 25.17 14.49
CA HIS A 264 44.31 25.93 13.24
C HIS A 264 44.87 27.35 13.47
N ARG A 265 44.39 28.05 14.51
CA ARG A 265 44.90 29.39 14.86
C ARG A 265 46.39 29.36 15.23
N ARG A 266 46.83 28.36 16.00
CA ARG A 266 48.25 28.20 16.38
C ARG A 266 49.16 28.01 15.16
N ARG A 267 48.71 27.23 14.16
CA ARG A 267 49.46 27.02 12.92
C ARG A 267 49.50 28.27 12.04
N ALA A 268 48.42 29.05 12.02
CA ALA A 268 48.37 30.31 11.29
C ALA A 268 49.26 31.40 11.90
N ALA A 269 49.46 31.37 13.23
CA ALA A 269 50.36 32.28 13.94
C ALA A 269 51.85 31.86 13.90
N ALA A 270 52.14 30.63 13.46
CA ALA A 270 53.49 30.08 13.33
C ALA A 270 54.00 30.07 11.87
N ARG A 271 53.29 30.75 10.97
CA ARG A 271 53.61 30.98 9.56
C ARG A 271 53.74 32.47 9.32
#